data_AF-A0A838WGY6-F1
#
_entry.id   AF-A0A838WGY6-F1
#
_cell.length_a   1.000
_cell.length_b   1.000
_cell.length_c   1.000
_cell.angle_alpha   90.00
_cell.angle_beta   90.00
_cell.angle_gamma   90.00
#
_symmetry.space_group_name_H-M   'P 1'
#
loop_
_entity.id
_entity.type
_entity.pdbx_description
1 polymer ?
#
loop_
_entity_poly.entity_id
_entity_poly.type
_entity_poly.pdbx_seq_one_letter_code
_entity_poly.pdbx_strand_id
1 'polypeptide(L)'
;AQRSEGFFRCWTRKEAYIKALGEGLSHPLADFDVTLTPGVPARLLGTRRDPAAVARWEMLDLTPRPGYAGALVLAMEAAPPAWPLEAVADR
;
A
#
# COMPACT_ATOMS: atom_id res chain seq x y z
N ALA A 1 -23.53 0.09 4.86
CA ALA A 1 -22.25 0.71 5.31
C ALA A 1 -21.04 -0.18 5.00
N GLN A 2 -21.02 -1.44 5.48
CA GLN A 2 -19.84 -2.32 5.38
C GLN A 2 -19.33 -2.60 3.95
N ARG A 3 -20.21 -2.70 2.94
CA ARG A 3 -19.81 -2.88 1.53
C ARG A 3 -18.94 -1.71 1.03
N SER A 4 -19.37 -0.48 1.27
CA SER A 4 -18.63 0.72 0.84
C SER A 4 -17.32 0.85 1.60
N GLU A 5 -17.32 0.58 2.90
CA GLU A 5 -16.12 0.60 3.72
C GLU A 5 -15.08 -0.44 3.23
N GLY A 6 -15.51 -1.69 3.01
CA GLY A 6 -14.64 -2.73 2.45
C GLY A 6 -14.11 -2.39 1.06
N PHE A 7 -14.94 -1.77 0.21
CA PHE A 7 -14.53 -1.28 -1.10
C PHE A 7 -13.40 -0.24 -0.99
N PHE A 8 -13.59 0.80 -0.18
CA PHE A 8 -12.58 1.86 -0.06
C PHE A 8 -11.30 1.36 0.61
N ARG A 9 -11.38 0.46 1.61
CA ARG A 9 -10.20 -0.18 2.21
C ARG A 9 -9.42 -1.02 1.19
N CYS A 10 -10.13 -1.84 0.40
CA CYS A 10 -9.50 -2.60 -0.67
C CYS A 10 -8.80 -1.67 -1.67
N TRP A 11 -9.53 -0.67 -2.16
CA TRP A 11 -9.02 0.30 -3.13
C TRP A 11 -7.76 1.01 -2.62
N THR A 12 -7.80 1.60 -1.43
CA THR A 12 -6.67 2.40 -0.93
C THR A 12 -5.44 1.55 -0.68
N ARG A 13 -5.59 0.31 -0.19
CA ARG A 13 -4.49 -0.65 -0.02
C ARG A 13 -3.88 -1.05 -1.36
N LYS A 14 -4.70 -1.33 -2.38
CA LYS A 14 -4.21 -1.66 -3.73
C LYS A 14 -3.47 -0.50 -4.37
N GLU A 15 -4.03 0.71 -4.29
CA GLU A 15 -3.38 1.92 -4.78
C GLU A 15 -2.07 2.23 -4.06
N ALA A 16 -2.03 2.09 -2.73
CA ALA A 16 -0.81 2.32 -1.95
C ALA A 16 0.30 1.34 -2.33
N TYR A 17 -0.03 0.07 -2.59
CA TYR A 17 0.93 -0.92 -3.08
C TYR A 17 1.47 -0.57 -4.47
N ILE A 18 0.60 -0.23 -5.42
CA ILE A 18 0.99 0.19 -6.77
C ILE A 18 1.89 1.44 -6.72
N LYS A 19 1.56 2.40 -5.85
CA LYS A 19 2.38 3.60 -5.64
C LYS A 19 3.76 3.27 -5.07
N ALA A 20 3.85 2.30 -4.16
CA ALA A 20 5.12 1.85 -3.62
C ALA A 20 6.00 1.14 -4.67
N LEU A 21 5.39 0.47 -5.66
CA LEU A 21 6.10 -0.13 -6.80
C LEU A 21 6.53 0.91 -7.86
N GLY A 22 5.83 2.04 -7.96
CA GLY A 22 6.11 3.08 -8.97
C GLY A 22 5.63 2.74 -10.39
N GLU A 23 4.83 1.69 -10.57
CA GLU A 23 4.37 1.21 -11.90
C GLU A 23 3.13 1.97 -12.44
N GLY A 24 2.47 2.77 -11.59
CA GLY A 24 1.25 3.49 -11.96
C GLY A 24 0.11 2.55 -12.41
N LEU A 25 -0.77 3.04 -13.28
CA LEU A 25 -1.98 2.30 -13.71
C LEU A 25 -1.70 1.06 -14.57
N SER A 26 -0.44 0.85 -14.97
CA SER A 26 -0.03 -0.29 -15.79
C SER A 26 0.03 -1.60 -15.00
N HIS A 27 0.07 -1.55 -13.66
CA HIS A 27 0.06 -2.74 -12.81
C HIS A 27 -1.37 -3.30 -12.68
N PRO A 28 -1.67 -4.52 -13.17
CA PRO A 28 -3.03 -5.06 -13.14
C PRO A 28 -3.52 -5.30 -11.71
N LEU A 29 -4.67 -4.72 -11.34
CA LEU A 29 -5.27 -4.89 -10.02
C LEU A 29 -5.67 -6.34 -9.68
N ALA A 30 -5.76 -7.22 -10.69
CA ALA A 30 -6.05 -8.64 -10.52
C ALA A 30 -4.81 -9.47 -10.15
N ASP A 31 -3.60 -8.91 -10.29
CA ASP A 31 -2.35 -9.66 -10.07
C ASP A 31 -2.01 -9.84 -8.59
N PHE A 32 -2.73 -9.20 -7.68
CA PHE A 32 -2.45 -9.27 -6.25
C PHE A 32 -3.70 -9.07 -5.41
N ASP A 33 -3.66 -9.66 -4.22
CA ASP A 33 -4.75 -9.62 -3.26
C ASP A 33 -4.34 -8.90 -1.99
N VAL A 34 -5.30 -8.17 -1.43
CA VAL A 34 -5.18 -7.49 -0.14
C VAL A 34 -6.37 -7.89 0.72
N THR A 35 -6.23 -7.80 2.04
CA THR A 35 -7.39 -7.88 2.92
C THR A 35 -8.35 -6.71 2.61
N LEU A 36 -9.66 -6.90 2.85
CA LEU A 36 -10.66 -5.83 2.68
C LEU A 36 -11.71 -5.78 3.80
N THR A 37 -11.85 -6.86 4.56
CA THR A 37 -12.86 -6.96 5.62
C THR A 37 -12.62 -5.89 6.70
N PRO A 38 -13.65 -5.12 7.10
CA PRO A 38 -13.55 -4.20 8.23
C PRO A 38 -13.09 -4.90 9.51
N GLY A 39 -12.24 -4.24 10.30
CA GLY A 39 -11.64 -4.82 11.51
C GLY A 39 -10.50 -5.81 11.26
N VAL A 40 -10.27 -6.25 10.02
CA VAL A 40 -9.11 -7.09 9.66
C VAL A 40 -7.90 -6.19 9.31
N PRO A 41 -6.71 -6.47 9.87
CA PRO A 41 -5.49 -5.73 9.56
C PRO A 41 -5.18 -5.64 8.07
N ALA A 42 -4.58 -4.53 7.65
CA ALA A 42 -4.09 -4.37 6.29
C ALA A 42 -2.92 -5.33 6.02
N ARG A 43 -3.04 -6.11 4.94
CA ARG A 43 -2.04 -7.10 4.52
C ARG A 43 -2.06 -7.27 3.01
N LEU A 44 -0.88 -7.43 2.42
CA LEU A 44 -0.73 -8.11 1.13
C LEU A 44 -0.92 -9.61 1.38
N LEU A 45 -1.84 -10.23 0.65
CA LEU A 45 -2.13 -11.67 0.81
C LEU A 45 -1.34 -12.53 -0.18
N GLY A 46 -1.00 -11.96 -1.34
CA GLY A 46 -0.27 -12.66 -2.39
C GLY A 46 -0.20 -11.84 -3.65
N THR A 47 0.82 -12.12 -4.46
CA THR A 47 0.91 -11.61 -5.83
C THR A 47 1.17 -12.78 -6.78
N ARG A 48 0.67 -12.68 -8.01
CA ARG A 48 0.82 -13.72 -9.03
C ARG A 48 2.21 -13.67 -9.68
N ARG A 49 2.82 -12.47 -9.76
CA ARG A 49 4.13 -12.25 -10.39
C ARG A 49 5.30 -12.47 -9.45
N ASP A 50 5.12 -12.24 -8.15
CA ASP A 50 6.17 -12.34 -7.14
C ASP A 50 5.60 -12.79 -5.76
N PRO A 51 5.58 -14.10 -5.49
CA PRO A 51 5.11 -14.62 -4.22
C PRO A 51 5.89 -14.11 -2.99
N ALA A 52 7.18 -13.76 -3.15
CA ALA A 52 8.02 -13.28 -2.05
C ALA A 52 7.67 -11.84 -1.62
N ALA A 53 6.93 -11.10 -2.44
CA ALA A 53 6.49 -9.75 -2.12
C ALA A 53 5.71 -9.66 -0.79
N VAL A 54 4.98 -10.70 -0.41
CA VAL A 54 4.23 -10.73 0.87
C VAL A 54 5.14 -10.52 2.08
N ALA A 55 6.36 -11.05 2.05
CA ALA A 55 7.32 -10.89 3.14
C ALA A 55 8.05 -9.53 3.11
N ARG A 56 8.12 -8.89 1.94
CA ARG A 56 8.85 -7.63 1.75
C ARG A 56 8.00 -6.38 2.00
N TRP A 57 6.68 -6.50 1.99
CA TRP A 57 5.78 -5.35 2.10
C TRP A 57 4.89 -5.43 3.33
N GLU A 58 4.94 -4.40 4.17
CA GLU A 58 3.96 -4.18 5.22
C GLU A 58 2.90 -3.17 4.77
N MET A 59 1.66 -3.36 5.21
CA MET A 59 0.56 -2.44 4.94
C MET A 59 -0.06 -1.94 6.24
N LEU A 60 -0.42 -0.67 6.26
CA LEU A 60 -1.10 -0.01 7.37
C LEU A 60 -2.33 0.73 6.84
N ASP A 61 -3.44 0.67 7.58
CA ASP A 61 -4.58 1.54 7.30
C ASP A 61 -4.30 2.93 7.86
N LEU A 62 -4.74 3.96 7.14
CA LEU A 62 -4.77 5.33 7.61
C LEU A 62 -6.21 5.81 7.63
N THR A 63 -6.56 6.58 8.65
CA THR A 63 -7.82 7.33 8.71
C THR A 63 -7.47 8.81 8.80
N PRO A 64 -7.21 9.49 7.66
CA PRO A 64 -6.78 10.89 7.66
C PRO A 64 -7.80 11.82 8.32
N ARG A 65 -9.08 11.47 8.20
CA ARG A 65 -10.22 12.15 8.82
C ARG A 65 -11.43 11.20 8.89
N PRO A 66 -12.44 11.48 9.74
CA PRO A 66 -13.66 10.70 9.77
C PRO A 66 -14.31 10.58 8.40
N GLY A 67 -14.70 9.36 8.01
CA GLY A 67 -15.34 9.05 6.73
C GLY A 67 -14.40 8.85 5.54
N TYR A 68 -13.07 8.94 5.73
CA TYR A 68 -12.09 8.75 4.68
C TYR A 68 -11.19 7.55 4.99
N ALA A 69 -10.90 6.76 3.96
CA ALA A 69 -9.95 5.66 4.03
C ALA A 69 -8.64 6.04 3.34
N GLY A 70 -7.53 5.63 3.92
CA GLY A 70 -6.20 5.67 3.33
C GLY A 70 -5.44 4.39 3.66
N ALA A 71 -4.31 4.19 3.00
CA ALA A 71 -3.39 3.11 3.32
C ALA A 71 -1.95 3.56 3.04
N LEU A 72 -1.02 2.97 3.77
CA LEU A 72 0.43 3.12 3.60
C LEU A 72 1.02 1.74 3.34
N VAL A 73 2.00 1.67 2.44
CA VAL A 73 2.77 0.46 2.16
C VAL A 73 4.25 0.77 2.32
N LEU A 74 4.96 -0.08 3.06
CA LEU A 74 6.36 0.08 3.44
C LEU A 74 7.15 -1.18 3.04
N ALA A 75 8.35 -0.98 2.51
CA ALA A 75 9.28 -2.09 2.27
C ALA A 75 9.99 -2.45 3.59
N MET A 76 10.14 -3.75 3.87
CA MET A 76 10.72 -4.29 5.10
C MET A 76 12.22 -4.64 4.98
N GLU A 77 12.88 -4.22 3.89
CA GLU A 77 14.34 -4.37 3.72
C GLU A 77 15.11 -3.09 4.12
N ALA A 78 16.35 -3.30 4.57
CA ALA A 78 17.16 -2.35 5.33
C ALA A 78 17.59 -1.10 4.55
N ALA A 79 17.39 0.05 5.23
CA ALA A 79 17.79 1.42 4.91
C ALA A 79 17.31 1.99 3.55
N PRO A 80 16.66 3.16 3.52
CA PRO A 80 16.48 3.88 2.26
C PRO A 80 17.85 4.11 1.61
N PRO A 81 17.96 4.22 0.27
CA PRO A 81 19.16 4.82 -0.31
C PRO A 81 19.38 6.13 0.42
N ALA A 82 20.61 6.38 0.90
CA ALA A 82 20.95 7.58 1.65
C ALA A 82 20.44 8.78 0.84
N TRP A 83 19.28 9.31 1.20
CA TRP A 83 18.75 10.49 0.54
C TRP A 83 19.70 11.59 0.98
N PRO A 84 20.49 12.19 0.08
CA PRO A 84 21.35 13.29 0.49
C PRO A 84 20.41 14.40 0.94
N LEU A 85 20.36 14.65 2.25
CA LEU A 85 19.59 15.73 2.86
C LEU A 85 20.06 17.12 2.36
N GLU A 86 21.13 17.16 1.58
CA GLU A 86 21.70 18.36 0.95
C GLU A 86 20.86 18.91 -0.22
N ALA A 87 20.00 18.11 -0.84
CA ALA A 87 19.28 18.51 -2.07
C ALA A 87 18.04 19.39 -1.86
N VAL A 88 17.71 19.78 -0.63
CA VAL A 88 16.51 20.61 -0.30
C VAL A 88 16.87 21.98 0.27
N ALA A 89 18.17 22.32 0.34
CA ALA A 89 18.61 23.59 0.92
C ALA A 89 18.54 24.81 -0.03
N ASP A 90 18.05 24.64 -1.27
CA ASP A 90 18.15 25.70 -2.29
C ASP A 90 16.84 25.88 -3.09
N ARG A 91 15.77 26.30 -2.40
CA ARG A 91 14.59 26.96 -2.99
C ARG A 91 13.96 27.98 -2.05
#